data_AF-A0A820P9F1-F1
#
_entry.id   AF-A0A820P9F1-F1
#
_cell.length_a   1.000
_cell.length_b   1.000
_cell.length_c   1.000
_cell.angle_alpha   90.00
_cell.angle_beta   90.00
_cell.angle_gamma   90.00
#
_symmetry.space_group_name_H-M   'P 1'
#
loop_
_entity.id
_entity.type
_entity.pdbx_description
1 polymer ?
#
loop_
_entity_poly.entity_id
_entity_poly.type
_entity_poly.pdbx_seq_one_letter_code
_entity_poly.pdbx_strand_id
1 'polypeptide(L)'
;FEVNLTRGLAYRHGPEWEKDNAGYMKGLLADFKTRDVRIIIANFNQTIATQMFCHAAREHIYGSRYQWIILGFPSLSDWWYEPTNCSKQELIRAINGTLQTRVPRFSIDTDQ
;
A
#
# COMPACT_ATOMS: atom_id res chain seq x y z
N PHE A 1 1.02 -13.64 -11.35
CA PHE A 1 1.83 -12.57 -10.77
C PHE A 1 0.97 -11.68 -9.87
N GLU A 2 0.28 -12.26 -8.89
CA GLU A 2 -0.49 -11.51 -7.89
C GLU A 2 0.15 -11.76 -6.53
N VAL A 3 0.58 -10.69 -5.85
CA VAL A 3 0.74 -10.74 -4.40
C VAL A 3 -0.59 -10.24 -3.83
N ASN A 4 -1.56 -11.16 -3.69
CA ASN A 4 -2.84 -10.84 -3.06
C ASN A 4 -2.66 -10.80 -1.54
N LEU A 5 -2.23 -9.64 -1.04
CA LEU A 5 -1.89 -9.43 0.36
C LEU A 5 -3.10 -9.59 1.28
N THR A 6 -4.33 -9.34 0.81
CA THR A 6 -5.54 -9.55 1.62
C THR A 6 -5.91 -11.03 1.77
N ARG A 7 -5.78 -11.85 0.72
CA ARG A 7 -6.03 -13.31 0.80
C ARG A 7 -4.93 -14.09 1.51
N GLY A 8 -3.66 -13.70 1.35
CA GLY A 8 -2.53 -14.36 2.01
C GLY A 8 -2.44 -14.11 3.53
N LEU A 9 -3.05 -13.02 4.00
CA LEU A 9 -3.07 -12.61 5.40
C LEU A 9 -4.31 -13.08 6.16
N ALA A 10 -5.49 -13.01 5.53
CA ALA A 10 -6.75 -13.42 6.17
C ALA A 10 -6.83 -14.91 6.51
N TYR A 11 -6.06 -15.77 5.82
CA TYR A 11 -6.11 -17.23 6.02
C TYR A 11 -5.07 -17.78 7.01
N ARG A 12 -4.02 -17.01 7.39
CA ARG A 12 -2.93 -17.55 8.22
C ARG A 12 -2.99 -17.18 9.69
N HIS A 13 -3.52 -16.02 10.04
CA HIS A 13 -3.63 -15.59 11.44
C HIS A 13 -5.02 -15.00 11.71
N GLY A 14 -5.64 -15.47 12.79
CA GLY A 14 -6.96 -15.03 13.25
C GLY A 14 -6.99 -13.56 13.70
N PRO A 15 -8.06 -13.12 14.40
CA PRO A 15 -8.42 -11.71 14.63
C PRO A 15 -7.44 -10.86 15.48
N GLU A 16 -6.24 -11.36 15.77
CA GLU A 16 -5.17 -10.68 16.52
C GLU A 16 -4.15 -9.91 15.63
N TRP A 17 -4.37 -9.92 14.30
CA TRP A 17 -3.47 -9.33 13.30
C TRP A 17 -3.25 -7.81 13.42
N GLU A 18 -4.09 -7.08 14.14
CA GLU A 18 -3.89 -5.64 14.38
C GLU A 18 -2.70 -5.32 15.30
N LYS A 19 -2.27 -6.26 16.15
CA LYS A 19 -1.24 -6.01 17.18
C LYS A 19 0.21 -6.25 16.72
N ASP A 20 0.46 -6.96 15.62
CA ASP A 20 1.83 -7.25 15.11
C ASP A 20 2.01 -6.94 13.61
N ASN A 21 1.45 -5.82 13.16
CA ASN A 21 1.58 -5.40 11.76
C ASN A 21 3.02 -5.04 11.35
N ALA A 22 3.86 -4.59 12.28
CA ALA A 22 5.17 -4.04 11.98
C ALA A 22 6.21 -5.12 11.59
N GLY A 23 6.22 -6.26 12.28
CA GLY A 23 7.13 -7.38 11.98
C GLY A 23 6.83 -7.97 10.60
N TYR A 24 5.55 -8.18 10.31
CA TYR A 24 5.10 -8.67 9.01
C TYR A 24 5.46 -7.74 7.86
N MET A 25 5.14 -6.43 7.96
CA MET A 25 5.43 -5.45 6.90
C MET A 25 6.93 -5.39 6.59
N LYS A 26 7.78 -5.43 7.63
CA LYS A 26 9.22 -5.47 7.45
C LYS A 26 9.69 -6.74 6.72
N GLY A 27 9.19 -7.91 7.13
CA GLY A 27 9.52 -9.19 6.49
C GLY A 27 9.10 -9.23 5.03
N LEU A 28 7.90 -8.76 4.71
CA LEU A 28 7.39 -8.69 3.34
C LEU A 28 8.26 -7.80 2.44
N LEU A 29 8.65 -6.62 2.92
CA LEU A 29 9.52 -5.71 2.16
C LEU A 29 10.94 -6.28 1.99
N ALA A 30 11.45 -7.03 2.97
CA ALA A 30 12.71 -7.75 2.85
C ALA A 30 12.64 -8.85 1.77
N ASP A 31 11.51 -9.56 1.67
CA ASP A 31 11.27 -10.53 0.61
C ASP A 31 11.25 -9.86 -0.77
N PHE A 32 10.65 -8.67 -0.90
CA PHE A 32 10.67 -7.90 -2.14
C PHE A 32 12.10 -7.58 -2.59
N LYS A 33 12.97 -7.14 -1.66
CA LYS A 33 14.39 -6.90 -1.97
C LYS A 33 15.10 -8.17 -2.41
N THR A 34 14.91 -9.25 -1.66
CA THR A 34 15.61 -10.53 -1.90
C THR A 34 15.24 -11.13 -3.25
N ARG A 35 13.99 -10.97 -3.68
CA ARG A 35 13.48 -11.49 -4.96
C ARG A 35 13.52 -10.48 -6.10
N ASP A 36 14.13 -9.33 -5.89
CA ASP A 36 14.18 -8.21 -6.85
C ASP A 36 12.81 -7.80 -7.41
N VAL A 37 11.78 -7.73 -6.55
CA VAL A 37 10.43 -7.30 -6.95
C VAL A 37 10.46 -5.81 -7.28
N ARG A 38 10.02 -5.45 -8.48
CA ARG A 38 10.02 -4.05 -8.97
C ARG A 38 8.62 -3.46 -9.17
N ILE A 39 7.61 -4.29 -9.42
CA ILE A 39 6.22 -3.87 -9.58
C ILE A 39 5.39 -4.52 -8.47
N ILE A 40 4.72 -3.69 -7.68
CA ILE A 40 3.97 -4.11 -6.50
C ILE A 40 2.51 -3.72 -6.69
N ILE A 41 1.65 -4.72 -6.81
CA ILE A 41 0.20 -4.53 -6.89
C ILE A 41 -0.37 -4.79 -5.51
N ALA A 42 -0.94 -3.76 -4.91
CA ALA A 42 -1.36 -3.74 -3.53
C ALA A 42 -2.88 -3.52 -3.42
N ASN A 43 -3.52 -4.27 -2.54
CA ASN A 43 -4.92 -4.04 -2.16
C ASN A 43 -4.95 -3.91 -0.64
N PHE A 44 -5.09 -2.68 -0.14
CA PHE A 44 -5.10 -2.36 1.28
C PHE A 44 -6.23 -1.40 1.60
N ASN A 45 -6.68 -1.41 2.86
CA ASN A 45 -7.41 -0.26 3.39
C ASN A 45 -6.43 0.90 3.69
N GLN A 46 -6.98 2.09 3.99
CA GLN A 46 -6.18 3.29 4.25
C GLN A 46 -5.21 3.10 5.41
N THR A 47 -5.66 2.56 6.54
CA THR A 47 -4.83 2.37 7.74
C THR A 47 -3.60 1.50 7.47
N ILE A 48 -3.77 0.36 6.80
CA ILE A 48 -2.68 -0.55 6.42
C ILE A 48 -1.78 0.10 5.38
N ALA A 49 -2.35 0.84 4.43
CA ALA A 49 -1.55 1.53 3.42
C ALA A 49 -0.60 2.54 4.05
N THR A 50 -1.07 3.40 4.96
CA THR A 50 -0.22 4.42 5.58
C THR A 50 0.92 3.77 6.38
N GLN A 51 0.65 2.69 7.11
CA GLN A 51 1.69 1.91 7.80
C GLN A 51 2.68 1.26 6.81
N MET A 52 2.18 0.59 5.77
CA MET A 52 3.03 -0.06 4.76
C MET A 52 3.97 0.93 4.07
N PHE A 53 3.47 2.11 3.70
CA PHE A 53 4.31 3.15 3.09
C PHE A 53 5.31 3.75 4.08
N CYS A 54 5.00 3.84 5.38
CA CYS A 54 6.00 4.18 6.40
C CYS A 54 7.15 3.16 6.42
N HIS A 55 6.84 1.87 6.38
CA HIS A 55 7.85 0.81 6.33
C HIS A 55 8.62 0.83 5.01
N ALA A 56 7.94 1.04 3.87
CA ALA A 56 8.57 1.17 2.57
C ALA A 56 9.53 2.36 2.48
N ALA A 57 9.21 3.49 3.13
CA ALA A 57 10.10 4.65 3.25
C ALA A 57 11.42 4.30 3.95
N ARG A 58 11.33 3.57 5.07
CA ARG A 58 12.50 3.12 5.86
C ARG A 58 13.32 2.06 5.14
N GLU A 59 12.64 1.20 4.36
CA GLU A 59 13.28 0.13 3.59
C GLU A 59 13.70 0.57 2.18
N HIS A 60 13.51 1.83 1.78
CA HIS A 60 13.83 2.33 0.44
C HIS A 60 13.15 1.57 -0.72
N ILE A 61 11.91 1.14 -0.52
CA ILE A 61 11.05 0.50 -1.54
C ILE A 61 10.14 1.54 -2.19
N TYR A 62 10.74 2.53 -2.86
CA TYR A 62 10.05 3.61 -3.58
C TYR A 62 10.97 4.24 -4.64
N GLY A 63 10.43 5.20 -5.41
CA GLY A 63 11.18 5.91 -6.44
C GLY A 63 11.34 5.13 -7.74
N SER A 64 12.26 5.54 -8.60
CA SER A 64 12.38 5.02 -9.99
C SER A 64 12.66 3.53 -10.12
N ARG A 65 13.07 2.85 -9.03
CA ARG A 65 13.32 1.41 -9.02
C ARG A 65 12.09 0.57 -8.63
N TYR A 66 11.00 1.19 -8.16
CA TYR A 66 9.82 0.48 -7.69
C TYR A 66 8.54 1.18 -8.14
N GLN A 67 7.65 0.45 -8.81
CA GLN A 67 6.32 0.93 -9.17
C GLN A 67 5.26 0.30 -8.26
N TRP A 68 4.60 1.14 -7.47
CA TRP A 68 3.41 0.74 -6.71
C TRP A 68 2.15 0.98 -7.55
N ILE A 69 1.24 0.01 -7.52
CA ILE A 69 -0.12 0.11 -8.07
C ILE A 69 -1.08 -0.26 -6.94
N ILE A 70 -1.84 0.71 -6.44
CA ILE A 70 -2.78 0.47 -5.35
C ILE A 70 -4.20 0.39 -5.89
N LEU A 71 -4.89 -0.68 -5.51
CA LEU A 71 -6.21 -1.01 -6.02
C LEU A 71 -7.31 -0.47 -5.12
N GLY A 72 -8.35 0.10 -5.76
CA GLY A 72 -9.67 0.20 -5.15
C GLY A 72 -9.80 1.17 -3.98
N PHE A 73 -8.97 2.21 -3.90
CA PHE A 73 -9.11 3.21 -2.84
C PHE A 73 -10.47 3.92 -2.94
N PRO A 74 -11.32 3.81 -1.89
CA PRO A 74 -12.67 4.36 -1.94
C PRO A 74 -12.72 5.87 -1.67
N SER A 75 -11.67 6.49 -1.12
CA SER A 75 -11.72 7.90 -0.71
C SER A 75 -11.24 8.87 -1.79
N LEU A 76 -11.95 9.99 -1.86
CA LEU A 76 -11.56 11.22 -2.55
C LEU A 76 -10.62 12.08 -1.67
N SER A 77 -10.22 11.58 -0.51
CA SER A 77 -9.44 12.31 0.49
C SER A 77 -7.98 11.89 0.47
N ASP A 78 -7.14 12.84 0.86
CA ASP A 78 -5.70 12.70 1.02
C ASP A 78 -5.37 11.78 2.22
N TRP A 79 -5.57 10.47 2.06
CA TRP A 79 -5.42 9.43 3.09
C TRP A 79 -4.02 9.40 3.74
N TRP A 80 -3.03 10.00 3.08
CA TRP A 80 -1.68 10.19 3.61
C TRP A 80 -1.57 11.27 4.71
N TYR A 81 -2.67 11.93 5.09
CA TYR A 81 -2.71 12.80 6.27
C TYR A 81 -3.15 12.11 7.56
N GLU A 82 -3.57 10.84 7.49
CA GLU A 82 -3.93 10.07 8.69
C GLU A 82 -2.73 9.97 9.66
N PRO A 83 -2.96 10.05 10.98
CA PRO A 83 -1.89 9.93 11.97
C PRO A 83 -1.14 8.60 11.84
N THR A 84 0.19 8.66 11.78
CA THR A 84 1.05 7.46 11.79
C THR A 84 2.28 7.65 12.65
N ASN A 85 2.99 6.55 12.91
CA ASN A 85 4.29 6.55 13.56
C ASN A 85 5.45 6.96 12.62
N CYS A 86 5.18 7.51 11.44
CA CYS A 86 6.18 8.10 10.56
C CYS A 86 5.89 9.57 10.27
N SER A 87 6.95 10.31 9.92
CA SER A 87 6.82 11.70 9.53
C SER A 87 6.08 11.83 8.18
N LYS A 88 5.33 12.91 8.00
CA LYS A 88 4.65 13.19 6.72
C LYS A 88 5.64 13.19 5.54
N GLN A 89 6.87 13.66 5.76
CA GLN A 89 7.91 13.69 4.74
C GLN A 89 8.41 12.29 4.34
N GLU A 90 8.52 11.35 5.29
CA GLU A 90 8.83 9.94 4.96
C GLU A 90 7.70 9.32 4.13
N LEU A 91 6.46 9.54 4.55
CA LEU A 91 5.29 8.99 3.90
C LEU A 91 5.13 9.52 2.47
N ILE A 92 5.19 10.85 2.27
CA ILE A 92 5.09 11.49 0.95
C ILE A 92 6.20 10.99 0.02
N ARG A 93 7.44 10.83 0.52
CA ARG A 93 8.54 10.29 -0.29
C ARG A 93 8.26 8.90 -0.82
N ALA A 94 7.65 8.02 -0.01
CA ALA A 94 7.34 6.66 -0.43
C ALA A 94 6.12 6.57 -1.35
N ILE A 95 5.14 7.46 -1.17
CA ILE A 95 3.91 7.49 -1.99
C ILE A 95 4.15 8.13 -3.36
N ASN A 96 5.09 9.08 -3.46
CA ASN A 96 5.31 9.82 -4.70
C ASN A 96 5.61 8.87 -5.89
N GLY A 97 4.86 9.03 -6.98
CA GLY A 97 4.95 8.18 -8.18
C GLY A 97 4.09 6.92 -8.14
N THR A 98 3.26 6.73 -7.12
CA THR A 98 2.35 5.57 -7.02
C THR A 98 1.15 5.73 -7.95
N LEU A 99 0.79 4.66 -8.68
CA LEU A 99 -0.44 4.59 -9.46
C LEU A 99 -1.58 4.11 -8.56
N GLN A 100 -2.75 4.73 -8.68
CA GLN A 100 -3.95 4.35 -7.94
C GLN A 100 -5.07 4.05 -8.93
N THR A 101 -5.75 2.91 -8.76
CA THR A 101 -6.93 2.60 -9.55
C THR A 101 -8.18 3.07 -8.83
N ARG A 102 -9.08 3.70 -9.59
CA ARG A 102 -10.39 4.15 -9.10
C ARG A 102 -11.47 3.61 -10.01
N VAL A 103 -12.51 3.04 -9.42
CA VAL A 103 -13.75 2.72 -10.16
C VAL A 103 -14.66 3.95 -10.08
N PRO A 104 -15.12 4.51 -11.21
CA PRO A 104 -16.09 5.59 -11.19
C PRO A 104 -17.40 5.09 -10.58
N ARG A 105 -18.01 5.90 -9.70
CA ARG A 105 -19.28 5.55 -9.04
C ARG A 105 -20.51 5.80 -9.92
N PHE A 106 -20.35 6.56 -10.99
CA PHE A 106 -21.41 6.92 -11.92
C PHE A 106 -20.91 6.76 -13.35
N SER A 107 -21.85 6.56 -14.28
CA SER A 107 -21.52 6.55 -15.70
C SER A 107 -20.81 7.85 -16.07
N ILE A 108 -19.78 7.72 -16.89
CA ILE A 108 -19.09 8.85 -17.52
C ILE A 108 -19.67 9.16 -18.90
N ASP A 109 -20.58 8.31 -19.40
CA ASP A 109 -21.29 8.52 -20.65
C ASP A 109 -22.33 9.62 -20.43
N THR A 110 -21.94 10.85 -20.73
CA THR A 110 -22.84 11.99 -20.87
C THR A 110 -23.28 12.10 -22.34
N ASP A 111 -23.99 11.11 -22.85
CA ASP A 111 -24.76 11.28 -24.09
C ASP A 111 -26.09 11.96 -23.72
N GLN A 112 -26.10 13.30 -23.77
CA GLN A 112 -27.27 14.17 -23.88
C GLN A 112 -27.03 15.22 -24.96
#